data_AF-A0A2E2ZHE2-F1
#
_entry.id   AF-A0A2E2ZHE2-F1
#
_cell.length_a   1.000
_cell.length_b   1.000
_cell.length_c   1.000
_cell.angle_alpha   90.00
_cell.angle_beta   90.00
_cell.angle_gamma   90.00
#
_symmetry.space_group_name_H-M   'P 1'
#
loop_
_entity.id
_entity.type
_entity.pdbx_description
1 polymer ?
#
loop_
_entity_poly.entity_id
_entity_poly.type
_entity_poly.pdbx_seq_one_letter_code
_entity_poly.pdbx_strand_id
1 'polypeptide(L)'
;MSLDFTIIGENIHTTRILMRNGKRIVEDDNGEEVVSYKDLDGNAHFMPIPDQIKATKVFTEGRVKHFMVAVMLGMSKNPHEREIGEHYIKTEILRQENAGATFLDLNVDEISYKIDIQKASMKWLIGFYSSVASIPPSIDSSSVEIIREGLTEYKSNHQPQGVPMINSASLERLSILDDVSQNNSYVM
;
A
#
# COMPACT_ATOMS: atom_id res chain seq x y z
N MET A 1 -5.29 -21.26 25.46
CA MET A 1 -5.40 -20.22 24.41
C MET A 1 -5.21 -20.94 23.10
N SER A 2 -6.22 -20.89 22.23
CA SER A 2 -6.06 -21.28 20.83
C SER A 2 -4.94 -20.42 20.25
N LEU A 3 -4.02 -21.00 19.47
CA LEU A 3 -3.18 -20.22 18.59
C LEU A 3 -4.12 -19.67 17.51
N ASP A 4 -4.63 -18.46 17.72
CA ASP A 4 -5.42 -17.79 16.70
C ASP A 4 -4.54 -17.66 15.45
N PHE A 5 -4.98 -18.28 14.36
CA PHE A 5 -4.24 -18.30 13.10
C PHE A 5 -4.30 -16.92 12.47
N THR A 6 -3.16 -16.22 12.44
CA THR A 6 -3.03 -14.90 11.82
C THR A 6 -2.81 -15.03 10.32
N ILE A 7 -3.62 -14.32 9.53
CA ILE A 7 -3.47 -14.22 8.07
C ILE A 7 -3.01 -12.80 7.73
N ILE A 8 -1.90 -12.66 7.01
CA ILE A 8 -1.46 -11.37 6.47
C ILE A 8 -1.73 -11.31 4.98
N GLY A 9 -2.48 -10.30 4.55
CA GLY A 9 -2.66 -9.97 3.14
C GLY A 9 -1.53 -9.05 2.65
N GLU A 10 -0.71 -9.52 1.71
CA GLU A 10 0.50 -8.80 1.27
C GLU A 10 0.38 -8.04 -0.06
N ASN A 11 -0.84 -7.70 -0.50
CA ASN A 11 -0.99 -7.14 -1.85
C ASN A 11 -0.67 -5.64 -1.93
N ILE A 12 -0.77 -4.84 -0.86
CA ILE A 12 -0.60 -3.37 -0.91
C ILE A 12 0.88 -3.00 -0.69
N HIS A 13 1.70 -3.38 -1.67
CA HIS A 13 3.15 -3.23 -1.59
C HIS A 13 3.71 -2.68 -2.91
N THR A 14 4.53 -1.62 -2.82
CA THR A 14 5.11 -0.95 -3.99
C THR A 14 6.01 -1.82 -4.88
N THR A 15 6.41 -3.01 -4.43
CA THR A 15 7.15 -4.01 -5.22
C THR A 15 6.25 -4.85 -6.14
N ARG A 16 4.92 -4.83 -5.94
CA ARG A 16 4.00 -5.70 -6.68
C ARG A 16 3.89 -5.26 -8.14
N ILE A 17 4.19 -6.21 -9.03
CA ILE A 17 4.34 -6.00 -10.47
C ILE A 17 3.20 -6.66 -11.24
N LEU A 18 2.71 -5.96 -12.25
CA LEU A 18 1.99 -6.51 -13.39
C LEU A 18 2.91 -6.54 -14.62
N MET A 19 2.82 -7.62 -15.39
CA MET A 19 3.47 -7.69 -16.70
C MET A 19 2.66 -6.87 -17.73
N ARG A 20 3.35 -6.07 -18.56
CA ARG A 20 2.72 -5.25 -19.62
C ARG A 20 2.00 -6.08 -20.68
N ASN A 21 2.49 -7.28 -20.96
CA ASN A 21 1.81 -8.25 -21.82
C ASN A 21 0.76 -9.10 -21.08
N GLY A 22 0.46 -8.77 -19.82
CA GLY A 22 -0.51 -9.47 -18.98
C GLY A 22 -1.92 -8.94 -19.15
N LYS A 23 -2.92 -9.76 -18.81
CA LYS A 23 -4.36 -9.46 -18.98
C LYS A 23 -4.87 -8.21 -18.25
N ARG A 24 -4.11 -7.69 -17.29
CA ARG A 24 -4.46 -6.52 -16.48
C ARG A 24 -3.90 -5.21 -17.03
N ILE A 25 -3.07 -5.27 -18.07
CA ILE A 25 -2.61 -4.08 -18.79
C ILE A 25 -3.30 -4.10 -20.14
N VAL A 26 -4.11 -3.07 -20.39
CA VAL A 26 -4.94 -2.95 -21.60
C VAL A 26 -4.80 -1.54 -22.16
N GLU A 27 -5.20 -1.35 -23.41
CA GLU A 27 -5.33 -0.01 -24.01
C GLU A 27 -6.74 0.52 -23.75
N ASP A 28 -6.84 1.80 -23.42
CA ASP A 28 -8.12 2.52 -23.36
C ASP A 28 -8.59 2.97 -24.76
N ASP A 29 -9.71 3.70 -24.83
CA ASP A 29 -10.27 4.20 -26.10
C ASP A 29 -9.34 5.17 -26.85
N ASN A 30 -8.32 5.71 -26.17
CA ASN A 30 -7.32 6.60 -26.75
C ASN A 30 -6.01 5.86 -27.14
N GLY A 31 -5.94 4.55 -26.91
CA GLY A 31 -4.74 3.74 -27.14
C GLY A 31 -3.70 3.84 -26.02
N GLU A 32 -4.05 4.38 -24.85
CA GLU A 32 -3.13 4.52 -23.73
C GLU A 32 -3.13 3.27 -22.84
N GLU A 33 -1.94 2.80 -22.46
CA GLU A 33 -1.80 1.66 -21.54
C GLU A 33 -2.31 2.03 -20.13
N VAL A 34 -3.32 1.29 -19.66
CA VAL A 34 -3.95 1.44 -18.34
C VAL A 34 -3.95 0.12 -17.56
N VAL A 35 -3.99 0.21 -16.23
CA VAL A 35 -4.22 -0.96 -15.36
C VAL A 35 -5.70 -1.22 -15.24
N SER A 36 -6.17 -2.36 -15.75
CA SER A 36 -7.54 -2.83 -15.56
C SER A 36 -7.69 -3.63 -14.27
N TYR A 37 -8.79 -3.38 -13.56
CA TYR A 37 -9.18 -4.08 -12.35
C TYR A 37 -10.71 -4.12 -12.22
N LYS A 38 -11.19 -4.96 -11.29
CA LYS A 38 -12.60 -5.02 -10.94
C LYS A 38 -12.80 -4.58 -9.50
N ASP A 39 -13.89 -3.87 -9.23
CA ASP A 39 -14.34 -3.63 -7.86
C ASP A 39 -14.97 -4.91 -7.25
N LEU A 40 -15.54 -4.78 -6.05
CA LEU A 40 -16.19 -5.89 -5.35
C LEU A 40 -17.51 -6.34 -5.99
N ASP A 41 -18.17 -5.46 -6.74
CA ASP A 41 -19.39 -5.77 -7.48
C ASP A 41 -19.08 -6.40 -8.85
N GLY A 42 -17.81 -6.43 -9.24
CA GLY A 42 -17.32 -6.99 -10.49
C GLY A 42 -17.30 -6.01 -11.65
N ASN A 43 -17.59 -4.71 -11.42
CA ASN A 43 -17.52 -3.68 -12.44
C ASN A 43 -16.07 -3.42 -12.82
N ALA A 44 -15.83 -3.18 -14.11
CA ALA A 44 -14.50 -2.89 -14.62
C ALA A 44 -14.12 -1.42 -14.36
N HIS A 45 -12.90 -1.21 -13.90
CA HIS A 45 -12.29 0.08 -13.67
C HIS A 45 -10.89 0.13 -14.29
N PHE A 46 -10.43 1.34 -14.59
CA PHE A 46 -9.14 1.58 -15.21
C PHE A 46 -8.35 2.60 -14.40
N MET A 47 -7.07 2.31 -14.15
CA MET A 47 -6.14 3.22 -13.51
C MET A 47 -5.07 3.63 -14.52
N PRO A 48 -4.95 4.94 -14.83
CA PRO A 48 -3.98 5.40 -15.81
C PRO A 48 -2.55 5.20 -15.29
N ILE A 49 -1.61 4.97 -16.20
CA ILE A 49 -0.18 4.87 -15.87
C ILE A 49 0.46 6.23 -16.19
N PRO A 50 0.94 6.98 -15.18
CA PRO A 50 1.54 8.30 -15.40
C PRO A 50 2.75 8.25 -16.34
N ASP A 51 2.97 9.31 -17.13
CA ASP A 51 4.10 9.39 -18.06
C ASP A 51 5.46 9.25 -17.38
N GLN A 52 5.59 9.79 -16.17
CA GLN A 52 6.80 9.61 -15.35
C GLN A 52 7.10 8.13 -15.05
N ILE A 53 6.08 7.27 -14.95
CA ILE A 53 6.23 5.83 -14.79
C ILE A 53 6.57 5.18 -16.12
N LYS A 54 5.90 5.58 -17.21
CA LYS A 54 6.19 5.10 -18.57
C LYS A 54 7.64 5.35 -18.99
N ALA A 55 8.24 6.45 -18.52
CA ALA A 55 9.63 6.80 -18.76
C ALA A 55 10.65 5.97 -17.94
N THR A 56 10.22 5.15 -16.97
CA THR A 56 11.14 4.36 -16.14
C THR A 56 11.65 3.12 -16.86
N LYS A 57 12.86 2.67 -16.49
CA LYS A 57 13.42 1.40 -16.95
C LYS A 57 12.52 0.19 -16.62
N VAL A 58 11.84 0.23 -15.48
CA VAL A 58 10.92 -0.84 -15.05
C VAL A 58 9.80 -1.01 -16.09
N PHE A 59 9.23 0.10 -16.56
CA PHE A 59 8.17 0.10 -17.55
C PHE A 59 8.65 -0.31 -18.94
N THR A 60 9.79 0.22 -19.39
CA THR A 60 10.36 -0.14 -20.71
C THR A 60 10.79 -1.61 -20.77
N GLU A 61 11.10 -2.23 -19.63
CA GLU A 61 11.35 -3.68 -19.50
C GLU A 61 10.06 -4.53 -19.35
N GLY A 62 8.88 -3.96 -19.59
CA GLY A 62 7.64 -4.75 -19.65
C GLY A 62 6.94 -4.92 -18.31
N ARG A 63 7.22 -4.10 -17.29
CA ARG A 63 6.67 -4.27 -15.93
C ARG A 63 6.04 -2.98 -15.39
N VAL A 64 4.92 -3.11 -14.68
CA VAL A 64 4.21 -1.98 -14.03
C VAL A 64 4.08 -2.25 -12.54
N LYS A 65 4.70 -1.40 -11.70
CA LYS A 65 4.53 -1.44 -10.24
C LYS A 65 3.21 -0.78 -9.85
N HIS A 66 2.13 -1.53 -9.92
CA HIS A 66 0.79 -0.95 -9.90
C HIS A 66 0.38 -0.27 -8.57
N PHE A 67 0.85 -0.74 -7.40
CA PHE A 67 0.60 -0.06 -6.13
C PHE A 67 1.45 1.20 -5.97
N MET A 68 2.65 1.24 -6.55
CA MET A 68 3.41 2.48 -6.67
C MET A 68 2.60 3.52 -7.46
N VAL A 69 2.01 3.13 -8.59
CA VAL A 69 1.13 4.01 -9.38
C VAL A 69 -0.07 4.47 -8.54
N ALA A 70 -0.76 3.55 -7.87
CA ALA A 70 -1.96 3.87 -7.09
C ALA A 70 -1.67 4.86 -5.95
N VAL A 71 -0.57 4.68 -5.21
CA VAL A 71 -0.15 5.60 -4.15
C VAL A 71 0.22 6.96 -4.73
N MET A 72 0.95 7.00 -5.86
CA MET A 72 1.28 8.27 -6.52
C MET A 72 0.04 9.05 -6.97
N LEU A 73 -0.95 8.36 -7.55
CA LEU A 73 -2.21 8.96 -7.95
C LEU A 73 -3.01 9.44 -6.74
N GLY A 74 -3.12 8.63 -5.69
CA GLY A 74 -3.80 8.98 -4.43
C GLY A 74 -3.19 10.20 -3.72
N MET A 75 -1.88 10.40 -3.84
CA MET A 75 -1.19 11.58 -3.31
C MET A 75 -1.27 12.81 -4.23
N SER A 76 -1.86 12.69 -5.42
CA SER A 76 -1.95 13.79 -6.39
C SER A 76 -2.80 14.94 -5.87
N LYS A 77 -2.47 16.15 -6.34
CA LYS A 77 -3.31 17.34 -6.14
C LYS A 77 -4.50 17.37 -7.10
N ASN A 78 -4.46 16.59 -8.17
CA ASN A 78 -5.57 16.44 -9.09
C ASN A 78 -6.65 15.55 -8.42
N PRO A 79 -7.86 16.07 -8.16
CA PRO A 79 -8.90 15.31 -7.47
C PRO A 79 -9.30 14.03 -8.18
N HIS A 80 -9.28 14.02 -9.52
CA HIS A 80 -9.66 12.85 -10.29
C HIS A 80 -8.60 11.74 -10.21
N GLU A 81 -7.32 12.10 -10.33
CA GLU A 81 -6.22 11.14 -10.13
C GLU A 81 -6.26 10.55 -8.72
N ARG A 82 -6.48 11.42 -7.72
CA ARG A 82 -6.60 10.99 -6.33
C ARG A 82 -7.70 9.96 -6.13
N GLU A 83 -8.91 10.24 -6.63
CA GLU A 83 -10.05 9.34 -6.55
C GLU A 83 -9.73 7.97 -7.18
N ILE A 84 -9.06 7.94 -8.34
CA ILE A 84 -8.70 6.69 -9.00
C ILE A 84 -7.71 5.87 -8.16
N GLY A 85 -6.67 6.52 -7.63
CA GLY A 85 -5.66 5.86 -6.77
C GLY A 85 -6.27 5.33 -5.48
N GLU A 86 -7.08 6.14 -4.81
CA GLU A 86 -7.83 5.76 -3.61
C GLU A 86 -8.78 4.59 -3.89
N HIS A 87 -9.54 4.63 -4.99
CA HIS A 87 -10.46 3.57 -5.37
C HIS A 87 -9.75 2.24 -5.63
N TYR A 88 -8.60 2.28 -6.32
CA TYR A 88 -7.78 1.10 -6.57
C TYR A 88 -7.28 0.46 -5.26
N ILE A 89 -6.74 1.26 -4.34
CA ILE A 89 -6.23 0.79 -3.05
C ILE A 89 -7.39 0.27 -2.17
N LYS A 90 -8.48 1.02 -2.07
CA LYS A 90 -9.70 0.62 -1.34
C LYS A 90 -10.22 -0.73 -1.82
N THR A 91 -10.26 -0.93 -3.13
CA THR A 91 -10.72 -2.21 -3.71
C THR A 91 -9.85 -3.37 -3.24
N GLU A 92 -8.53 -3.20 -3.16
CA GLU A 92 -7.65 -4.25 -2.67
C GLU A 92 -7.75 -4.46 -1.16
N ILE A 93 -7.90 -3.39 -0.37
CA ILE A 93 -8.16 -3.47 1.08
C ILE A 93 -9.36 -4.37 1.32
N LEU A 94 -10.51 -4.01 0.75
CA LEU A 94 -11.76 -4.72 1.00
C LEU A 94 -11.73 -6.15 0.43
N ARG A 95 -11.02 -6.38 -0.69
CA ARG A 95 -10.86 -7.74 -1.25
C ARG A 95 -10.12 -8.65 -0.29
N GLN A 96 -9.02 -8.18 0.31
CA GLN A 96 -8.23 -9.00 1.24
C GLN A 96 -8.93 -9.17 2.59
N GLU A 97 -9.65 -8.15 3.07
CA GLU A 97 -10.52 -8.26 4.26
C GLU A 97 -11.61 -9.32 4.05
N ASN A 98 -12.33 -9.26 2.92
CA ASN A 98 -13.36 -10.25 2.57
C ASN A 98 -12.80 -11.67 2.39
N ALA A 99 -11.50 -11.80 2.10
CA ALA A 99 -10.81 -13.08 2.02
C ALA A 99 -10.34 -13.62 3.39
N GLY A 100 -10.58 -12.88 4.48
CA GLY A 100 -10.27 -13.30 5.84
C GLY A 100 -8.91 -12.86 6.36
N ALA A 101 -8.28 -11.83 5.77
CA ALA A 101 -7.06 -11.27 6.33
C ALA A 101 -7.27 -10.75 7.76
N THR A 102 -6.27 -10.95 8.62
CA THR A 102 -6.21 -10.40 9.98
C THR A 102 -5.47 -9.07 10.02
N PHE A 103 -4.44 -8.95 9.18
CA PHE A 103 -3.69 -7.71 8.94
C PHE A 103 -3.46 -7.55 7.44
N LEU A 104 -3.30 -6.30 6.97
CA LEU A 104 -2.85 -6.01 5.62
C LEU A 104 -1.49 -5.34 5.63
N ASP A 105 -0.57 -5.89 4.85
CA ASP A 105 0.78 -5.38 4.69
C ASP A 105 0.78 -4.12 3.82
N LEU A 106 1.36 -3.05 4.36
CA LEU A 106 1.44 -1.73 3.75
C LEU A 106 2.89 -1.32 3.59
N ASN A 107 3.35 -1.23 2.34
CA ASN A 107 4.74 -0.91 2.03
C ASN A 107 4.88 0.13 0.91
N VAL A 108 5.74 1.11 1.13
CA VAL A 108 6.03 2.21 0.19
C VAL A 108 7.52 2.34 -0.20
N ASP A 109 8.37 1.39 0.15
CA ASP A 109 9.83 1.53 0.06
C ASP A 109 10.31 1.84 -1.36
N GLU A 110 9.67 1.29 -2.39
CA GLU A 110 10.12 1.47 -3.77
C GLU A 110 9.52 2.70 -4.48
N ILE A 111 8.72 3.52 -3.78
CA ILE A 111 8.09 4.69 -4.40
C ILE A 111 9.09 5.79 -4.77
N SER A 112 10.21 5.88 -4.05
CA SER A 112 11.25 6.88 -4.30
C SER A 112 12.54 6.50 -3.62
N TYR A 113 13.66 6.99 -4.14
CA TYR A 113 14.96 6.95 -3.44
C TYR A 113 15.09 8.03 -2.34
N LYS A 114 14.14 8.97 -2.26
CA LYS A 114 14.16 10.06 -1.27
C LYS A 114 13.32 9.67 -0.05
N ILE A 115 13.97 9.64 1.11
CA ILE A 115 13.33 9.28 2.38
C ILE A 115 12.12 10.16 2.71
N ASP A 116 12.19 11.47 2.45
CA ASP A 116 11.07 12.38 2.72
C ASP A 116 9.82 12.02 1.91
N ILE A 117 10.00 11.56 0.67
CA ILE A 117 8.89 11.12 -0.18
C ILE A 117 8.33 9.80 0.34
N GLN A 118 9.19 8.86 0.73
CA GLN A 118 8.75 7.59 1.30
C GLN A 118 7.95 7.81 2.61
N LYS A 119 8.44 8.68 3.50
CA LYS A 119 7.73 9.05 4.75
C LYS A 119 6.38 9.71 4.48
N ALA A 120 6.33 10.67 3.56
CA ALA A 120 5.07 11.30 3.16
C ALA A 120 4.09 10.29 2.55
N SER A 121 4.60 9.30 1.80
CA SER A 121 3.79 8.25 1.18
C SER A 121 3.24 7.27 2.22
N MET A 122 4.06 6.86 3.19
CA MET A 122 3.63 5.99 4.30
C MET A 122 2.58 6.71 5.14
N LYS A 123 2.82 7.97 5.50
CA LYS A 123 1.85 8.79 6.23
C LYS A 123 0.51 8.87 5.49
N TRP A 124 0.55 9.23 4.20
CA TRP A 124 -0.67 9.32 3.40
C TRP A 124 -1.41 7.96 3.32
N LEU A 125 -0.67 6.88 3.05
CA LEU A 125 -1.24 5.54 2.92
C LEU A 125 -1.90 5.07 4.22
N ILE A 126 -1.26 5.31 5.37
CA ILE A 126 -1.82 4.98 6.69
C ILE A 126 -3.07 5.81 6.98
N GLY A 127 -3.05 7.12 6.69
CA GLY A 127 -4.22 7.97 6.88
C GLY A 127 -5.40 7.51 6.03
N PHE A 128 -5.17 7.22 4.76
CA PHE A 128 -6.19 6.67 3.87
C PHE A 128 -6.69 5.30 4.33
N TYR A 129 -5.77 4.37 4.63
CA TYR A 129 -6.09 3.04 5.14
C TYR A 129 -6.96 3.12 6.39
N SER A 130 -6.61 3.97 7.35
CA SER A 130 -7.34 4.17 8.62
C SER A 130 -8.78 4.65 8.39
N SER A 131 -9.06 5.32 7.27
CA SER A 131 -10.39 5.81 6.92
C SER A 131 -11.28 4.78 6.21
N VAL A 132 -10.70 3.67 5.74
CA VAL A 132 -11.38 2.69 4.88
C VAL A 132 -11.41 1.30 5.49
N ALA A 133 -10.30 0.86 6.07
CA ALA A 133 -10.12 -0.51 6.54
C ALA A 133 -10.89 -0.80 7.82
N SER A 134 -11.21 -2.07 8.01
CA SER A 134 -11.81 -2.61 9.23
C SER A 134 -10.81 -3.40 10.09
N ILE A 135 -9.66 -3.78 9.53
CA ILE A 135 -8.61 -4.56 10.21
C ILE A 135 -7.29 -3.78 10.35
N PRO A 136 -6.48 -4.04 11.39
CA PRO A 136 -5.27 -3.28 11.65
C PRO A 136 -4.22 -3.44 10.54
N PRO A 137 -3.39 -2.41 10.29
CA PRO A 137 -2.32 -2.49 9.31
C PRO A 137 -1.13 -3.31 9.84
N SER A 138 -0.42 -3.96 8.92
CA SER A 138 0.98 -4.38 9.07
C SER A 138 1.85 -3.34 8.37
N ILE A 139 2.58 -2.54 9.16
CA ILE A 139 3.44 -1.48 8.64
C ILE A 139 4.77 -2.12 8.23
N ASP A 140 4.99 -2.21 6.91
CA ASP A 140 6.16 -2.85 6.33
C ASP A 140 7.15 -1.85 5.71
N SER A 141 8.35 -1.84 6.26
CA SER A 141 9.48 -1.15 5.67
C SER A 141 10.82 -1.72 6.15
N SER A 142 11.82 -1.64 5.28
CA SER A 142 13.22 -1.84 5.65
C SER A 142 13.78 -0.68 6.50
N SER A 143 13.12 0.49 6.52
CA SER A 143 13.54 1.70 7.22
C SER A 143 12.76 1.95 8.52
N VAL A 144 13.49 2.04 9.64
CA VAL A 144 12.93 2.38 10.96
C VAL A 144 12.24 3.75 10.93
N GLU A 145 12.77 4.71 10.17
CA GLU A 145 12.18 6.05 10.08
C GLU A 145 10.81 6.05 9.39
N ILE A 146 10.62 5.17 8.40
CA ILE A 146 9.33 5.01 7.70
C ILE A 146 8.34 4.29 8.62
N ILE A 147 8.77 3.23 9.32
CA ILE A 147 7.94 2.53 10.31
C ILE A 147 7.43 3.51 11.38
N ARG A 148 8.33 4.33 11.94
CA ARG A 148 7.97 5.32 12.96
C ARG A 148 6.97 6.36 12.45
N GLU A 149 7.13 6.83 11.21
CA GLU A 149 6.19 7.76 10.60
C GLU A 149 4.80 7.11 10.46
N GLY A 150 4.75 5.87 9.98
CA GLY A 150 3.50 5.10 9.87
C GLY A 150 2.83 4.87 11.22
N LEU A 151 3.58 4.44 12.24
CA LEU A 151 3.06 4.24 13.61
C LEU A 151 2.53 5.54 14.21
N THR A 152 3.27 6.64 14.03
CA THR A 152 2.88 7.97 14.53
C THR A 152 1.57 8.43 13.90
N GLU A 153 1.43 8.26 12.58
CA GLU A 153 0.20 8.60 11.87
C GLU A 153 -0.96 7.67 12.25
N TYR A 154 -0.72 6.38 12.39
CA TYR A 154 -1.77 5.46 12.80
C TYR A 154 -2.27 5.77 14.22
N LYS A 155 -1.35 6.15 15.11
CA LYS A 155 -1.66 6.61 16.46
C LYS A 155 -2.40 7.95 16.49
N SER A 156 -2.02 8.92 15.64
CA SER A 156 -2.72 10.21 15.56
C SER A 156 -4.17 10.06 15.09
N ASN A 157 -4.43 9.03 14.27
CA ASN A 157 -5.77 8.62 13.84
C ASN A 157 -6.53 7.78 14.89
N HIS A 158 -6.01 7.66 16.12
CA HIS A 158 -6.59 6.89 17.24
C HIS A 158 -6.66 5.38 17.02
N GLN A 159 -5.84 4.83 16.11
CA GLN A 159 -5.74 3.39 15.83
C GLN A 159 -7.12 2.71 15.66
N PRO A 160 -7.95 3.17 14.70
CA PRO A 160 -9.37 2.85 14.69
C PRO A 160 -9.66 1.35 14.46
N GLN A 161 -8.71 0.63 13.86
CA GLN A 161 -8.80 -0.81 13.61
C GLN A 161 -8.10 -1.68 14.69
N GLY A 162 -7.61 -1.07 15.77
CA GLY A 162 -6.90 -1.77 16.84
C GLY A 162 -5.39 -1.77 16.66
N VAL A 163 -4.71 -2.66 17.37
CA VAL A 163 -3.24 -2.71 17.48
C VAL A 163 -2.60 -3.02 16.13
N PRO A 164 -1.64 -2.20 15.63
CA PRO A 164 -0.96 -2.49 14.36
C PRO A 164 0.09 -3.59 14.54
N MET A 165 0.48 -4.20 13.43
CA MET A 165 1.66 -5.05 13.32
C MET A 165 2.82 -4.26 12.71
N ILE A 166 4.03 -4.53 13.14
CA ILE A 166 5.27 -4.07 12.51
C ILE A 166 5.87 -5.28 11.80
N ASN A 167 6.00 -5.18 10.49
CA ASN A 167 6.70 -6.16 9.65
C ASN A 167 8.02 -5.52 9.21
N SER A 168 9.15 -6.05 9.65
CA SER A 168 10.44 -5.43 9.31
C SER A 168 11.57 -6.42 9.25
N ALA A 169 12.31 -6.40 8.15
CA ALA A 169 13.59 -7.08 8.03
C ALA A 169 14.68 -6.56 9.01
N SER A 170 14.45 -5.42 9.69
CA SER A 170 15.42 -4.76 10.57
C SER A 170 15.21 -5.04 12.07
N LEU A 171 14.33 -5.97 12.45
CA LEU A 171 13.96 -6.29 13.84
C LEU A 171 15.11 -6.66 14.78
N GLU A 172 16.30 -6.92 14.23
CA GLU A 172 17.54 -7.09 15.01
C GLU A 172 18.04 -5.79 15.69
N ARG A 173 17.37 -4.64 15.50
CA ARG A 173 17.77 -3.35 16.07
C ARG A 173 16.98 -3.02 17.34
N LEU A 174 17.70 -2.87 18.47
CA LEU A 174 17.16 -2.54 19.80
C LEU A 174 16.14 -1.39 19.80
N SER A 175 16.34 -0.38 18.97
CA SER A 175 15.46 0.80 18.92
C SER A 175 14.04 0.50 18.43
N ILE A 176 13.85 -0.58 17.66
CA ILE A 176 12.53 -1.00 17.18
C ILE A 176 11.76 -1.72 18.31
N LEU A 177 12.45 -2.46 19.18
CA LEU A 177 11.84 -3.13 20.33
C LEU A 177 11.26 -2.12 21.34
N ASP A 178 11.94 -0.99 21.52
CA ASP A 178 11.42 0.13 22.32
C ASP A 178 10.13 0.70 21.68
N ASP A 179 10.11 0.85 20.35
CA ASP A 179 8.92 1.34 19.63
C ASP A 179 7.74 0.36 19.70
N VAL A 180 8.00 -0.95 19.64
CA VAL A 180 6.98 -2.02 19.81
C VAL A 180 6.34 -1.92 21.19
N SER A 181 7.15 -1.81 22.24
CA SER A 181 6.70 -1.67 23.63
C SER A 181 5.88 -0.39 23.84
N GLN A 182 6.33 0.74 23.26
CA GLN A 182 5.65 2.04 23.42
C GLN A 182 4.33 2.15 22.64
N ASN A 183 4.19 1.44 21.52
CA ASN A 183 3.00 1.49 20.68
C ASN A 183 2.06 0.29 20.88
N ASN A 184 2.41 -0.64 21.78
CA ASN A 184 1.68 -1.88 22.05
C ASN A 184 1.40 -2.68 20.76
N SER A 185 2.39 -2.76 19.85
CA SER A 185 2.26 -3.36 18.52
C SER A 185 2.61 -4.84 18.50
N TYR A 186 2.08 -5.59 17.52
CA TYR A 186 2.59 -6.93 17.20
C TYR A 186 3.83 -6.85 16.31
N VAL A 187 4.64 -7.92 16.31
CA VAL A 187 5.85 -8.03 15.50
C VAL A 187 5.79 -9.31 14.69
N MET A 188 6.12 -9.22 13.40
CA MET A 188 6.40 -10.37 12.54
C MET A 188 7.81 -10.31 11.99
#